data_AF-A0A673BU00-F1
#
_entry.id   AF-A0A673BU00-F1
#
_cell.length_a   1.000
_cell.length_b   1.000
_cell.length_c   1.000
_cell.angle_alpha   90.00
_cell.angle_beta   90.00
_cell.angle_gamma   90.00
#
_symmetry.space_group_name_H-M   'P 1'
#
loop_
_entity.id
_entity.type
_entity.pdbx_description
1 polymer ?
#
loop_
_entity_poly.entity_id
_entity_poly.type
_entity_poly.pdbx_seq_one_letter_code
_entity_poly.pdbx_strand_id
1 'polypeptide(L)'
;MASKETINNPRTHVESVVNRWLVDYYLSLAIEFFKNEQYSDFCAVRDVLQHVLVRPVEHSDTMQTKIVVLHFLSMINQGDRLGEHVYNTAFTVSLYVFK
;
A
#
# COMPACT_ATOMS: atom_id res chain seq x y z
N MET A 1 -38.47 17.35 2.57
CA MET A 1 -38.47 15.90 2.33
C MET A 1 -37.03 15.41 2.33
N ALA A 2 -36.75 14.39 3.15
CA ALA A 2 -35.55 13.54 3.27
C ALA A 2 -34.14 14.19 3.11
N SER A 3 -33.48 14.46 4.24
CA SER A 3 -32.01 14.52 4.30
C SER A 3 -31.48 13.12 4.02
N LYS A 4 -30.69 12.98 2.96
CA LYS A 4 -30.08 11.72 2.55
C LYS A 4 -28.98 11.40 3.57
N GLU A 5 -29.31 10.65 4.61
CA GLU A 5 -28.31 10.07 5.49
C GLU A 5 -27.38 9.21 4.65
N THR A 6 -26.18 9.71 4.38
CA THR A 6 -25.06 8.89 3.96
C THR A 6 -24.82 7.91 5.09
N ILE A 7 -25.28 6.68 4.91
CA ILE A 7 -24.96 5.55 5.79
C ILE A 7 -23.47 5.30 5.62
N ASN A 8 -22.65 6.11 6.29
CA ASN A 8 -21.25 5.83 6.52
C ASN A 8 -21.26 4.61 7.42
N ASN A 9 -21.14 3.41 6.86
CA ASN A 9 -21.06 2.21 7.65
C ASN A 9 -19.84 2.38 8.59
N PRO A 10 -20.04 2.52 9.92
CA PRO A 10 -18.96 2.84 10.83
C PRO A 10 -17.84 1.79 10.76
N ARG A 11 -18.17 0.56 10.34
CA ARG A 11 -17.21 -0.52 10.10
C ARG A 11 -16.24 -0.21 8.96
N THR A 12 -16.72 0.31 7.82
CA THR A 12 -15.84 0.66 6.69
C THR A 12 -14.97 1.88 6.98
N HIS A 13 -15.43 2.80 7.84
CA HIS A 13 -14.62 3.94 8.28
C HIS A 13 -13.51 3.49 9.25
N VAL A 14 -13.84 2.64 10.24
CA VAL A 14 -12.82 2.08 11.14
C VAL A 14 -11.81 1.24 10.35
N GLU A 15 -12.27 0.41 9.42
CA GLU A 15 -11.39 -0.37 8.53
C GLU A 15 -10.44 0.55 7.75
N SER A 16 -10.94 1.65 7.16
CA SER A 16 -10.10 2.55 6.37
C SER A 16 -9.01 3.23 7.19
N VAL A 17 -9.32 3.62 8.43
CA VAL A 17 -8.36 4.22 9.37
C VAL A 17 -7.30 3.22 9.78
N VAL A 18 -7.71 1.99 10.15
CA VAL A 18 -6.78 0.92 10.54
C VAL A 18 -5.89 0.52 9.37
N ASN A 19 -6.44 0.38 8.16
CA ASN A 19 -5.66 0.06 6.98
C ASN A 19 -4.63 1.16 6.67
N ARG A 20 -4.94 2.45 6.89
CA ARG A 20 -3.95 3.53 6.77
C ARG A 20 -2.79 3.32 7.75
N TRP A 21 -3.07 2.99 9.01
CA TRP A 21 -2.02 2.69 9.99
C TRP A 21 -1.18 1.47 9.61
N LEU A 22 -1.79 0.43 9.05
CA LEU A 22 -1.07 -0.73 8.54
C LEU A 22 -0.14 -0.34 7.39
N VAL A 23 -0.60 0.49 6.46
CA VAL A 23 0.26 1.00 5.37
C VAL A 23 1.47 1.74 5.94
N ASP A 24 1.26 2.63 6.91
CA ASP A 24 2.35 3.41 7.52
C ASP A 24 3.37 2.52 8.24
N TYR A 25 2.88 1.59 9.05
CA TYR A 25 3.70 0.64 9.79
C TYR A 25 4.51 -0.26 8.84
N TYR A 26 3.85 -0.96 7.93
CA TYR A 26 4.54 -1.87 7.03
C TYR A 26 5.46 -1.17 6.05
N LEU A 27 5.16 0.07 5.64
CA LEU A 27 6.11 0.85 4.84
C LEU A 27 7.38 1.16 5.62
N SER A 28 7.27 1.56 6.89
CA SER A 28 8.45 1.80 7.73
C SER A 28 9.31 0.54 7.87
N LEU A 29 8.69 -0.62 8.08
CA LEU A 29 9.39 -1.91 8.11
C LEU A 29 10.02 -2.26 6.77
N ALA A 30 9.33 -2.03 5.66
CA ALA A 30 9.86 -2.29 4.33
C ALA A 30 11.14 -1.46 4.08
N ILE A 31 11.13 -0.18 4.47
CA ILE A 31 12.31 0.69 4.35
C ILE A 31 13.44 0.18 5.24
N GLU A 32 13.15 -0.25 6.47
CA GLU A 32 14.15 -0.79 7.39
C GLU A 32 14.79 -2.08 6.85
N PHE A 33 13.98 -3.05 6.42
CA PHE A 33 14.47 -4.28 5.82
C PHE A 33 15.27 -4.03 4.55
N PHE A 34 14.83 -3.11 3.70
CA PHE A 34 15.56 -2.74 2.50
C PHE A 34 16.93 -2.14 2.83
N LYS A 35 17.01 -1.24 3.82
CA LYS A 35 18.27 -0.64 4.28
C LYS A 35 19.24 -1.64 4.89
N ASN A 36 18.71 -2.67 5.55
CA ASN A 36 19.50 -3.73 6.19
C ASN A 36 19.80 -4.90 5.24
N GLU A 37 19.51 -4.76 3.93
CA GLU A 37 19.69 -5.79 2.90
C GLU A 37 18.90 -7.09 3.18
N GLN A 38 17.86 -7.02 4.02
CA GLN A 38 16.96 -8.12 4.34
C GLN A 38 15.86 -8.26 3.28
N TYR A 39 16.26 -8.56 2.04
CA TYR A 39 15.37 -8.55 0.88
C TYR A 39 14.22 -9.58 0.94
N SER A 40 14.42 -10.70 1.64
CA SER A 40 13.36 -11.69 1.87
C SER A 40 12.25 -11.13 2.75
N ASP A 41 12.61 -10.47 3.85
CA ASP A 41 11.67 -9.84 4.79
C ASP A 41 10.97 -8.63 4.14
N PHE A 42 11.73 -7.85 3.36
CA PHE A 42 11.17 -6.79 2.51
C PHE A 42 10.08 -7.32 1.56
N CYS A 43 10.33 -8.43 0.87
CA CYS A 43 9.35 -9.04 -0.03
C CYS A 43 8.09 -9.50 0.71
N ALA A 44 8.25 -10.15 1.88
CA ALA A 44 7.11 -10.59 2.69
C ALA A 44 6.25 -9.40 3.14
N VAL A 45 6.86 -8.31 3.59
CA VAL A 45 6.15 -7.08 3.97
C VAL A 45 5.46 -6.41 2.78
N ARG A 46 6.13 -6.35 1.62
CA ARG A 46 5.55 -5.83 0.38
C ARG A 46 4.28 -6.59 0.01
N ASP A 47 4.28 -7.92 0.12
CA ASP A 47 3.12 -8.75 -0.22
C ASP A 47 1.95 -8.49 0.73
N VAL A 48 2.21 -8.28 2.03
CA VAL A 48 1.20 -7.81 2.99
C VAL A 48 0.61 -6.46 2.57
N LEU A 49 1.46 -5.51 2.17
CA LEU A 49 1.03 -4.19 1.70
C LEU A 49 0.15 -4.28 0.45
N GLN A 50 0.44 -5.18 -0.49
CA GLN A 50 -0.44 -5.43 -1.65
C GLN A 50 -1.85 -5.84 -1.22
N HIS A 51 -1.97 -6.71 -0.20
CA HIS A 51 -3.27 -7.14 0.32
C HIS A 51 -3.99 -6.07 1.15
N VAL A 52 -3.28 -5.11 1.73
CA VAL A 52 -3.88 -3.97 2.43
C VAL A 52 -4.39 -2.94 1.42
N LEU A 53 -3.62 -2.65 0.37
CA LEU A 53 -3.93 -1.61 -0.61
C LEU A 53 -5.14 -1.93 -1.52
N VAL A 54 -5.56 -3.19 -1.61
CA VAL A 54 -6.81 -3.57 -2.31
C VAL A 54 -8.08 -3.37 -1.46
N ARG A 55 -7.94 -2.97 -0.20
CA ARG A 55 -9.04 -2.70 0.74
C ARG A 55 -9.26 -1.19 0.88
N PRO A 56 -10.39 -0.73 1.46
CA PRO A 56 -10.59 0.68 1.75
C PRO A 56 -9.46 1.20 2.63
N VAL A 57 -8.76 2.23 2.18
CA VAL A 57 -7.72 2.92 2.95
C VAL A 57 -8.09 4.39 3.02
N GLU A 58 -7.99 4.97 4.21
CA GLU A 58 -8.24 6.39 4.38
C GLU A 58 -7.22 7.22 3.58
N HIS A 59 -7.72 8.15 2.77
CA HIS A 59 -6.87 9.06 2.01
C HIS A 59 -6.04 9.94 2.95
N SER A 60 -4.79 10.16 2.57
CA SER A 60 -3.88 11.11 3.19
C SER A 60 -3.04 11.73 2.08
N ASP A 61 -2.67 13.00 2.23
CA ASP A 61 -1.83 13.73 1.28
C ASP A 61 -0.50 13.02 0.95
N THR A 62 -0.04 12.16 1.87
CA THR A 62 1.22 11.40 1.73
C THR A 62 1.03 9.99 1.16
N MET A 63 -0.21 9.51 1.00
CA MET A 63 -0.50 8.13 0.61
C MET A 63 0.08 7.79 -0.76
N GLN A 64 -0.03 8.71 -1.72
CA GLN A 64 0.52 8.52 -3.06
C GLN A 64 2.05 8.40 -3.02
N THR A 65 2.73 9.26 -2.26
CA THR A 65 4.19 9.22 -2.10
C THR A 65 4.63 7.88 -1.52
N LYS A 66 3.91 7.36 -0.52
CA LYS A 66 4.18 6.06 0.11
C LYS A 66 4.12 4.91 -0.90
N ILE A 67 3.08 4.87 -1.73
CA ILE A 67 2.91 3.86 -2.79
C ILE A 67 4.04 3.95 -3.82
N VAL A 68 4.42 5.16 -4.23
CA VAL A 68 5.52 5.38 -5.20
C VAL A 68 6.86 4.93 -4.63
N VAL A 69 7.17 5.27 -3.37
CA VAL A 69 8.41 4.83 -2.70
C VAL A 69 8.48 3.31 -2.64
N LEU A 70 7.40 2.65 -2.21
CA LEU A 70 7.36 1.19 -2.14
C LEU A 70 7.50 0.52 -3.51
N HIS A 71 6.88 1.10 -4.55
CA HIS A 71 7.03 0.64 -5.93
C HIS A 71 8.48 0.78 -6.40
N PHE A 72 9.10 1.94 -6.15
CA PHE A 72 10.48 2.21 -6.52
C PHE A 72 11.46 1.24 -5.83
N LEU A 73 11.31 0.99 -4.54
CA LEU A 73 12.12 0.00 -3.80
C LEU A 73 11.92 -1.42 -4.36
N SER A 74 10.69 -1.77 -4.72
CA SER A 74 10.39 -3.06 -5.33
C SER A 74 11.09 -3.23 -6.69
N MET A 75 11.13 -2.17 -7.51
CA MET A 75 11.85 -2.18 -8.78
C MET A 75 13.36 -2.33 -8.59
N ILE A 76 13.95 -1.63 -7.62
CA ILE A 76 15.39 -1.79 -7.32
C ILE A 76 15.70 -3.22 -6.88
N ASN A 77 14.90 -3.78 -5.97
CA ASN A 77 15.04 -5.16 -5.51
C ASN A 77 14.91 -6.20 -6.64
N GLN A 78 14.18 -5.86 -7.71
CA GLN A 78 13.98 -6.71 -8.88
C GLN A 78 14.95 -6.41 -10.02
N GLY A 79 15.88 -5.46 -9.88
CA GLY A 79 16.78 -5.02 -10.96
C GLY A 79 17.60 -6.16 -11.59
N ASP A 80 17.91 -7.20 -10.81
CA ASP A 80 18.62 -8.38 -11.29
C ASP A 80 17.72 -9.43 -12.00
N ARG A 81 16.40 -9.25 -11.98
CA ARG A 81 15.40 -10.20 -12.49
C ARG A 81 14.67 -9.67 -13.72
N LEU A 82 15.39 -9.56 -14.83
CA LEU A 82 14.91 -9.02 -16.12
C LEU A 82 13.80 -9.83 -16.84
N GLY A 83 13.16 -10.80 -16.17
CA GLY A 83 12.11 -11.65 -16.77
C GLY A 83 10.81 -11.77 -15.96
N GLU A 84 10.78 -11.28 -14.71
CA GLU A 84 9.57 -11.35 -13.87
C GLU A 84 8.71 -10.09 -14.06
N HIS A 85 7.85 -10.09 -15.07
CA HIS A 85 6.73 -9.14 -15.13
C HIS A 85 5.69 -9.50 -14.06
N VAL A 86 5.99 -9.18 -12.79
CA VAL A 86 4.96 -9.20 -11.75
C VAL A 86 4.07 -8.01 -12.01
N TYR A 87 2.93 -8.24 -12.63
CA TYR A 87 1.84 -7.26 -12.70
C TYR A 87 1.45 -6.91 -11.28
N ASN A 88 2.03 -5.82 -10.78
CA ASN A 88 1.81 -5.30 -9.45
C ASN A 88 0.46 -4.57 -9.42
N THR A 89 -0.60 -5.31 -9.72
CA THR A 89 -1.96 -4.84 -10.00
C THR A 89 -2.52 -4.01 -8.86
N ALA A 90 -2.19 -4.33 -7.61
CA ALA A 90 -2.58 -3.54 -6.44
C ALA A 90 -1.99 -2.12 -6.44
N PHE A 91 -0.73 -1.96 -6.88
CA PHE A 91 -0.08 -0.64 -6.93
C PHE A 91 -0.61 0.20 -8.08
N THR A 92 -0.80 -0.42 -9.25
CA THR A 92 -1.41 0.26 -10.40
C THR A 92 -2.82 0.70 -10.06
N VAL A 93 -3.65 -0.15 -9.46
CA VAL A 93 -5.02 0.25 -9.05
C VAL A 93 -4.97 1.36 -8.01
N SER A 94 -4.09 1.27 -7.01
CA SER A 94 -3.97 2.31 -5.97
C SER A 94 -3.51 3.65 -6.53
N LEU A 95 -2.57 3.67 -7.48
CA LEU A 95 -2.10 4.89 -8.16
C LEU A 95 -3.22 5.63 -8.91
N TYR A 96 -4.28 4.93 -9.34
CA TYR A 96 -5.45 5.52 -10.00
C TYR A 96 -6.55 5.92 -9.01
N VAL A 97 -6.68 5.22 -7.88
CA VAL A 97 -7.69 5.50 -6.84
C VAL A 97 -7.30 6.71 -5.99
N PHE A 98 -6.01 6.89 -5.68
CA PHE A 98 -5.52 8.02 -4.87
C PHE A 98 -5.21 9.29 -5.68
N LYS A 99 -5.87 9.50 -6.82
CA LYS A 99 -5.65 10.62 -7.74
C LYS A 99 -6.78 11.66 -7.66
#